data_AF-A0A3D0SVA2-F1
#
_entry.id   AF-A0A3D0SVA2-F1
#
_cell.length_a   1.000
_cell.length_b   1.000
_cell.length_c   1.000
_cell.angle_alpha   90.00
_cell.angle_beta   90.00
_cell.angle_gamma   90.00
#
_symmetry.space_group_name_H-M   'P 1'
#
loop_
_entity.id
_entity.type
_entity.pdbx_description
1 polymer ?
#
loop_
_entity_poly.entity_id
_entity_poly.type
_entity_poly.pdbx_seq_one_letter_code
_entity_poly.pdbx_strand_id
1 'polypeptide(L)'
;MELTTLTAISPIDGRYADKTAGLRPIFSEYGLIRHRVQVEVCWLQALARHPGIPEVPPLSASAIHILNGLVENFALADAQRVKNIERTTNHDVKAVEYLLKERIAGNAELEAVSEFIHFACTSEDINNLAYALMLREAR
;
A
#
# COMPACT_ATOMS: atom_id res chain seq x y z
N MET A 1 23.11 16.23 9.18
CA MET A 1 23.74 14.93 9.46
C MET A 1 22.79 13.87 8.93
N GLU A 2 23.30 12.88 8.18
CA GLU A 2 22.49 11.77 7.69
C GLU A 2 22.05 10.84 8.84
N LEU A 3 20.94 10.12 8.64
CA LEU A 3 20.46 9.13 9.59
C LEU A 3 21.34 7.87 9.54
N THR A 4 21.88 7.49 10.69
CA THR A 4 22.69 6.28 10.93
C THR A 4 22.32 5.71 12.30
N THR A 5 22.78 4.51 12.65
CA THR A 5 22.54 3.95 13.99
C THR A 5 23.16 4.81 15.11
N LEU A 6 24.24 5.55 14.83
CA LEU A 6 24.90 6.44 15.78
C LEU A 6 24.25 7.82 15.87
N THR A 7 23.58 8.28 14.82
CA THR A 7 22.94 9.61 14.74
C THR A 7 21.43 9.54 14.95
N ALA A 8 20.84 8.35 15.09
CA ALA A 8 19.44 8.15 15.41
C ALA A 8 19.08 8.72 16.79
N ILE A 9 18.00 9.51 16.86
CA ILE A 9 17.49 10.07 18.12
C ILE A 9 16.93 8.97 19.02
N SER A 10 16.12 8.08 18.45
CA SER A 10 15.55 6.94 19.17
C SER A 10 16.54 5.77 19.21
N PRO A 11 16.78 5.15 20.38
CA PRO A 11 17.63 3.97 20.46
C PRO A 11 17.01 2.74 19.77
N ILE A 12 15.70 2.75 19.48
CA ILE A 12 15.00 1.69 18.73
C ILE A 12 15.61 1.53 17.33
N ASP A 13 15.96 2.64 16.69
CA ASP A 13 16.59 2.68 15.36
C ASP A 13 18.12 2.86 15.42
N GLY A 14 18.66 3.08 16.63
CA GLY A 14 20.10 3.25 16.89
C GLY A 14 20.72 2.06 17.60
N ARG A 15 20.93 2.20 18.92
CA ARG A 15 21.58 1.19 19.77
C ARG A 15 20.96 -0.21 19.66
N TYR A 16 19.65 -0.31 19.47
CA TYR A 16 18.91 -1.57 19.44
C TYR A 16 18.38 -1.91 18.03
N ALA A 17 18.90 -1.26 16.99
CA ALA A 17 18.46 -1.43 15.61
C ALA A 17 18.52 -2.88 15.10
N ASP A 18 19.48 -3.66 15.58
CA ASP A 18 19.64 -5.08 15.27
C ASP A 18 18.56 -5.94 15.95
N LYS A 19 18.11 -5.53 17.15
CA LYS A 19 17.05 -6.23 17.89
C LYS A 19 15.66 -5.95 17.34
N THR A 20 15.49 -4.83 16.64
CA THR A 20 14.20 -4.37 16.10
C THR A 20 14.12 -4.47 14.59
N ALA A 21 15.14 -5.04 13.92
CA ALA A 21 15.22 -5.11 12.46
C ALA A 21 13.99 -5.80 11.83
N GLY A 22 13.47 -6.86 12.45
CA GLY A 22 12.26 -7.57 12.00
C GLY A 22 10.98 -6.74 12.07
N LEU A 23 10.97 -5.62 12.81
CA LEU A 23 9.83 -4.72 12.89
C LEU A 23 9.81 -3.66 11.77
N ARG A 24 10.95 -3.44 11.08
CA ARG A 24 11.06 -2.43 10.02
C ARG A 24 10.08 -2.67 8.87
N PRO A 25 9.89 -3.91 8.35
CA PRO A 25 8.91 -4.15 7.28
C PRO A 25 7.44 -3.99 7.70
N ILE A 26 7.18 -3.85 9.02
CA ILE A 26 5.84 -3.88 9.61
C ILE A 26 5.44 -2.49 10.12
N PHE A 27 6.18 -1.95 11.08
CA PHE A 27 5.80 -0.73 11.83
C PHE A 27 6.48 0.55 11.37
N SER A 28 7.31 0.49 10.32
CA SER A 28 7.86 1.71 9.71
C SER A 28 6.86 2.35 8.75
N GLU A 29 7.19 3.55 8.26
CA GLU A 29 6.47 4.20 7.15
C GLU A 29 6.38 3.29 5.92
N TYR A 30 7.46 2.56 5.60
CA TYR A 30 7.45 1.57 4.53
C TYR A 30 6.40 0.48 4.79
N GLY A 31 6.35 -0.03 6.02
CA GLY A 31 5.38 -1.04 6.44
C GLY A 31 3.95 -0.52 6.33
N LEU A 32 3.67 0.69 6.81
CA LEU A 32 2.36 1.31 6.70
C LEU A 32 1.92 1.46 5.23
N ILE A 33 2.80 1.98 4.36
CA ILE A 33 2.48 2.16 2.94
C ILE A 33 2.21 0.80 2.26
N ARG A 34 3.04 -0.22 2.53
CA ARG A 34 2.85 -1.59 2.00
C ARG A 34 1.48 -2.14 2.37
N HIS A 35 1.06 -1.98 3.63
CA HIS A 35 -0.23 -2.49 4.09
C HIS A 35 -1.41 -1.66 3.55
N ARG A 36 -1.26 -0.35 3.36
CA ARG A 36 -2.27 0.47 2.68
C ARG A 36 -2.47 0.02 1.23
N VAL A 37 -1.38 -0.24 0.50
CA VAL A 37 -1.42 -0.85 -0.85
C VAL A 37 -2.17 -2.18 -0.83
N GLN A 38 -1.88 -3.05 0.14
CA GLN A 38 -2.59 -4.32 0.29
C GLN A 38 -4.10 -4.12 0.48
N VAL A 39 -4.52 -3.20 1.35
CA VAL A 39 -5.94 -2.95 1.61
C VAL A 39 -6.64 -2.43 0.36
N GLU A 40 -6.06 -1.45 -0.35
CA GLU A 40 -6.62 -0.90 -1.59
C GLU A 40 -6.77 -1.96 -2.68
N VAL A 41 -5.74 -2.80 -2.87
CA VAL A 41 -5.81 -3.93 -3.82
C VAL A 41 -6.92 -4.90 -3.45
N CYS A 42 -6.99 -5.31 -2.18
CA CYS A 42 -8.04 -6.21 -1.71
C CYS A 42 -9.44 -5.59 -1.84
N TRP A 43 -9.56 -4.27 -1.68
CA TRP A 43 -10.81 -3.55 -1.86
C TRP A 43 -11.29 -3.59 -3.31
N LEU A 44 -10.43 -3.24 -4.28
CA LEU A 44 -10.78 -3.33 -5.70
C LEU A 44 -11.18 -4.76 -6.10
N GLN A 45 -10.44 -5.77 -5.61
CA GLN A 45 -10.78 -7.18 -5.82
C GLN A 45 -12.11 -7.57 -5.18
N ALA A 46 -12.49 -6.97 -4.05
CA ALA A 46 -13.78 -7.21 -3.40
C ALA A 46 -14.92 -6.59 -4.21
N LEU A 47 -14.75 -5.36 -4.70
CA LEU A 47 -15.72 -4.70 -5.59
C LEU A 47 -15.97 -5.54 -6.85
N ALA A 48 -14.91 -6.00 -7.51
CA ALA A 48 -15.02 -6.82 -8.72
C ALA A 48 -15.73 -8.17 -8.51
N ARG A 49 -15.68 -8.72 -7.28
CA ARG A 49 -16.37 -9.97 -6.93
C ARG A 49 -17.83 -9.75 -6.57
N HIS A 50 -18.26 -8.51 -6.35
CA HIS A 50 -19.60 -8.21 -5.89
C HIS A 50 -20.58 -8.11 -7.07
N PRO A 51 -21.55 -9.03 -7.21
CA PRO A 51 -22.44 -9.08 -8.38
C PRO A 51 -23.36 -7.86 -8.52
N GLY A 52 -23.54 -7.08 -7.45
CA GLY A 52 -24.33 -5.85 -7.45
C GLY A 52 -23.60 -4.59 -7.94
N ILE A 53 -22.34 -4.70 -8.38
CA ILE A 53 -21.53 -3.56 -8.87
C ILE A 53 -21.11 -3.86 -10.32
N PRO A 54 -22.01 -3.73 -11.30
CA PRO A 54 -21.72 -4.09 -12.70
C PRO A 54 -20.64 -3.20 -13.35
N GLU A 55 -20.39 -2.01 -12.81
CA GLU A 55 -19.32 -1.10 -13.26
C GLU A 55 -17.92 -1.64 -12.97
N VAL A 56 -17.78 -2.58 -12.03
CA VAL A 56 -16.53 -3.32 -11.76
C VAL A 56 -16.80 -4.81 -12.00
N PRO A 57 -16.70 -5.28 -13.25
CA PRO A 57 -16.98 -6.68 -13.55
C PRO A 57 -15.94 -7.62 -12.90
N PRO A 58 -16.24 -8.92 -12.80
CA PRO A 58 -15.26 -9.92 -12.33
C PRO A 58 -13.96 -9.86 -13.14
N LEU A 59 -12.85 -9.68 -12.43
CA LEU A 59 -11.53 -9.60 -13.02
C LEU A 59 -11.05 -10.95 -13.54
N SER A 60 -10.31 -10.92 -14.63
CA SER A 60 -9.59 -12.06 -15.19
C SER A 60 -8.53 -12.58 -14.22
N ALA A 61 -8.14 -13.85 -14.39
CA ALA A 61 -7.03 -14.43 -13.62
C ALA A 61 -5.71 -13.64 -13.82
N SER A 62 -5.51 -13.06 -15.00
CA SER A 62 -4.34 -12.23 -15.30
C SER A 62 -4.35 -10.92 -14.51
N ALA A 63 -5.48 -10.20 -14.49
CA ALA A 63 -5.65 -8.98 -13.71
C ALA A 63 -5.49 -9.25 -12.20
N ILE A 64 -6.07 -10.35 -11.70
CA ILE A 64 -5.89 -10.77 -10.30
C ILE A 64 -4.41 -11.04 -9.99
N HIS A 65 -3.69 -11.73 -10.87
CA HIS A 65 -2.27 -12.02 -10.70
C HIS A 65 -1.42 -10.74 -10.64
N ILE A 66 -1.70 -9.77 -11.53
CA ILE A 66 -1.03 -8.46 -11.53
C ILE A 66 -1.26 -7.75 -10.20
N LEU A 67 -2.51 -7.66 -9.76
CA LEU A 67 -2.87 -7.00 -8.50
C LEU A 67 -2.20 -7.65 -7.29
N ASN A 68 -2.20 -8.98 -7.19
CA ASN A 68 -1.49 -9.70 -6.13
C ASN A 68 0.02 -9.42 -6.19
N GLY A 69 0.58 -9.38 -7.40
CA GLY A 69 1.99 -9.05 -7.62
C GLY A 69 2.39 -7.65 -7.11
N LEU A 70 1.48 -6.67 -7.10
CA LEU A 70 1.74 -5.34 -6.52
C LEU A 70 1.95 -5.39 -5.00
N VAL A 71 1.31 -6.35 -4.33
CA VAL A 71 1.43 -6.54 -2.88
C VAL A 71 2.64 -7.42 -2.55
N GLU A 72 2.78 -8.55 -3.26
CA GLU A 72 3.83 -9.54 -3.02
C GLU A 72 5.23 -9.00 -3.33
N ASN A 73 5.35 -8.17 -4.37
CA ASN A 73 6.63 -7.63 -4.83
C ASN A 73 6.83 -6.16 -4.42
N PHE A 74 6.05 -5.65 -3.47
CA PHE A 74 6.19 -4.28 -2.99
C PHE A 74 7.60 -4.05 -2.43
N ALA A 75 8.27 -3.02 -2.93
CA ALA A 75 9.68 -2.74 -2.64
C ALA A 75 9.90 -1.30 -2.15
N LEU A 76 11.09 -1.03 -1.61
CA LEU A 76 11.45 0.28 -1.06
C LEU A 76 11.28 1.42 -2.09
N ALA A 77 11.55 1.13 -3.37
CA ALA A 77 11.36 2.08 -4.46
C ALA A 77 9.88 2.49 -4.63
N ASP A 78 8.94 1.59 -4.36
CA ASP A 78 7.50 1.87 -4.42
C ASP A 78 7.07 2.79 -3.28
N ALA A 79 7.52 2.50 -2.05
CA ALA A 79 7.27 3.38 -0.90
C ALA A 79 7.87 4.78 -1.15
N GLN A 80 9.08 4.85 -1.71
CA GLN A 80 9.67 6.14 -2.08
C GLN A 80 8.86 6.86 -3.16
N ARG A 81 8.31 6.12 -4.13
CA ARG A 81 7.42 6.70 -5.15
C ARG A 81 6.15 7.28 -4.53
N VAL A 82 5.53 6.61 -3.55
CA VAL A 82 4.40 7.15 -2.79
C VAL A 82 4.78 8.47 -2.12
N LYS A 83 5.91 8.53 -1.38
CA LYS A 83 6.36 9.79 -0.76
C LYS A 83 6.63 10.90 -1.78
N ASN A 84 7.08 10.56 -3.00
CA ASN A 84 7.26 11.54 -4.06
C ASN A 84 5.93 12.11 -4.57
N ILE A 85 4.89 11.27 -4.69
CA ILE A 85 3.54 11.70 -5.08
C ILE A 85 2.88 12.51 -3.95
N GLU A 86 3.07 12.09 -2.69
CA GLU A 86 2.55 12.76 -1.50
C GLU A 86 3.03 14.21 -1.40
N ARG A 87 4.27 14.50 -1.83
CA ARG A 87 4.77 15.89 -1.89
C ARG A 87 3.91 16.82 -2.75
N THR A 88 3.21 16.28 -3.73
CA THR A 88 2.32 17.04 -4.61
C THR A 88 0.89 17.04 -4.09
N THR A 89 0.40 15.89 -3.60
CA THR A 89 -1.00 15.72 -3.16
C THR A 89 -1.25 16.18 -1.73
N ASN A 90 -0.20 16.28 -0.91
CA ASN A 90 -0.23 16.53 0.53
C ASN A 90 -1.18 15.57 1.30
N HIS A 91 -1.35 14.36 0.78
CA HIS A 91 -2.22 13.33 1.36
C HIS A 91 -1.67 11.92 1.03
N ASP A 92 -1.41 11.13 2.06
CA ASP A 92 -0.72 9.84 1.99
C ASP A 92 -1.56 8.73 1.30
N VAL A 93 -2.84 8.58 1.65
CA VAL A 93 -3.73 7.59 1.02
C VAL A 93 -3.98 7.93 -0.44
N LYS A 94 -4.16 9.21 -0.78
CA LYS A 94 -4.28 9.63 -2.18
C LYS A 94 -3.01 9.31 -2.99
N ALA A 95 -1.83 9.43 -2.39
CA ALA A 95 -0.58 9.06 -3.04
C ALA A 95 -0.48 7.55 -3.32
N VAL A 96 -1.07 6.71 -2.47
CA VAL A 96 -1.20 5.26 -2.72
C VAL A 96 -2.12 4.98 -3.91
N GLU A 97 -3.28 5.65 -4.00
CA GLU A 97 -4.17 5.53 -5.16
C GLU A 97 -3.44 5.84 -6.47
N TYR A 98 -2.70 6.94 -6.52
CA TYR A 98 -1.91 7.32 -7.70
C TYR A 98 -0.82 6.30 -8.02
N LEU A 99 -0.11 5.76 -7.02
CA LEU A 99 0.86 4.69 -7.26
C LEU A 99 0.19 3.49 -7.94
N LEU A 100 -0.98 3.07 -7.44
CA LEU A 100 -1.68 1.92 -8.02
C LEU A 100 -2.10 2.19 -9.45
N LYS A 101 -2.63 3.38 -9.76
CA LYS A 101 -2.94 3.81 -11.13
C LYS A 101 -1.72 3.78 -12.04
N GLU A 102 -0.56 4.25 -11.57
CA GLU A 102 0.71 4.16 -12.33
C GLU A 102 1.13 2.70 -12.59
N ARG A 103 0.90 1.80 -11.64
CA ARG A 103 1.34 0.41 -11.70
C ARG A 103 0.49 -0.49 -12.60
N ILE A 104 -0.78 -0.14 -12.78
CA ILE A 104 -1.70 -0.88 -13.66
C ILE A 104 -1.76 -0.28 -15.08
N ALA A 105 -1.08 0.84 -15.32
CA ALA A 105 -1.06 1.50 -16.62
C ALA A 105 -0.58 0.56 -17.74
N GLY A 106 -1.25 0.59 -18.88
CA GLY A 106 -1.06 -0.31 -20.00
C GLY A 106 -1.84 -1.62 -19.91
N ASN A 107 -2.52 -1.91 -18.79
CA ASN A 107 -3.47 -3.00 -18.69
C ASN A 107 -4.90 -2.47 -18.88
N ALA A 108 -5.47 -2.65 -20.07
CA ALA A 108 -6.78 -2.09 -20.42
C ALA A 108 -7.93 -2.54 -19.50
N GLU A 109 -7.88 -3.77 -18.97
CA GLU A 109 -8.90 -4.29 -18.04
C GLU A 109 -8.86 -3.56 -16.70
N LEU A 110 -7.66 -3.41 -16.12
CA LEU A 110 -7.48 -2.73 -14.84
C LEU A 110 -7.63 -1.21 -14.96
N GLU A 111 -7.19 -0.62 -16.07
CA GLU A 111 -7.39 0.80 -16.35
C GLU A 111 -8.87 1.17 -16.42
N ALA A 112 -9.70 0.30 -17.02
CA ALA A 112 -11.14 0.53 -17.12
C ALA A 112 -11.85 0.64 -15.76
N VAL A 113 -11.28 0.04 -14.71
CA VAL A 113 -11.82 0.07 -13.34
C VAL A 113 -10.95 0.90 -12.38
N SER A 114 -9.93 1.59 -12.87
CA SER A 114 -8.94 2.29 -12.04
C SER A 114 -9.52 3.42 -11.18
N GLU A 115 -10.62 4.03 -11.62
CA GLU A 115 -11.36 5.04 -10.84
C GLU A 115 -12.18 4.43 -9.68
N PHE A 116 -12.25 3.10 -9.58
CA PHE A 116 -12.83 2.41 -8.42
C PHE A 116 -11.80 2.07 -7.33
N ILE A 117 -10.51 2.37 -7.55
CA ILE A 117 -9.53 2.36 -6.47
C ILE A 117 -9.96 3.42 -5.44
N HIS A 118 -9.98 3.05 -4.16
CA HIS A 118 -10.49 3.88 -3.07
C HIS A 118 -12.01 4.23 -3.15
N PHE A 119 -12.79 3.53 -3.97
CA PHE A 119 -14.22 3.85 -4.15
C PHE A 119 -15.00 3.78 -2.83
N ALA A 120 -15.64 4.91 -2.49
CA ALA A 120 -16.45 5.10 -1.29
C ALA A 120 -15.74 4.87 0.06
N CYS A 121 -14.41 4.75 0.05
CA CYS A 121 -13.61 4.69 1.27
C CYS A 121 -13.35 6.09 1.82
N THR A 122 -13.18 6.18 3.13
CA THR A 122 -12.41 7.25 3.76
C THR A 122 -10.99 6.76 4.06
N SER A 123 -10.07 7.70 4.28
CA SER A 123 -8.68 7.38 4.66
C SER A 123 -8.60 6.43 5.86
N GLU A 124 -9.53 6.53 6.80
CA GLU A 124 -9.55 5.66 7.99
C GLU A 124 -9.98 4.22 7.72
N ASP A 125 -10.76 3.95 6.66
CA ASP A 125 -11.06 2.57 6.25
C ASP A 125 -9.79 1.84 5.80
N ILE A 126 -8.86 2.59 5.20
CA ILE A 126 -7.57 2.05 4.78
C ILE A 126 -6.61 1.96 5.97
N ASN A 127 -6.55 3.02 6.79
CA ASN A 127 -5.61 3.10 7.89
C ASN A 127 -5.89 2.07 8.98
N ASN A 128 -7.14 1.94 9.43
CA ASN A 128 -7.45 1.05 10.54
C ASN A 128 -7.19 -0.43 10.17
N LEU A 129 -7.46 -0.82 8.91
CA LEU A 129 -7.18 -2.15 8.38
C LEU A 129 -5.69 -2.36 8.22
N ALA A 130 -4.94 -1.37 7.70
CA ALA A 130 -3.49 -1.45 7.61
C ALA A 130 -2.87 -1.66 9.00
N TYR A 131 -3.27 -0.88 10.02
CA TYR A 131 -2.81 -1.06 11.39
C TYR A 131 -3.21 -2.43 11.97
N ALA A 132 -4.42 -2.91 11.70
CA ALA A 132 -4.85 -4.24 12.13
C ALA A 132 -3.99 -5.35 11.51
N LEU A 133 -3.64 -5.23 10.22
CA LEU A 133 -2.73 -6.15 9.53
C LEU A 133 -1.32 -6.11 10.14
N MET A 134 -0.78 -4.91 10.39
CA MET A 134 0.53 -4.72 11.01
C MET A 134 0.59 -5.35 12.40
N LEU A 135 -0.43 -5.14 13.23
CA LEU A 135 -0.53 -5.74 14.57
C LEU A 135 -0.67 -7.26 14.51
N ARG A 136 -1.35 -7.79 13.49
CA ARG A 136 -1.48 -9.24 13.27
C ARG A 136 -0.18 -9.87 12.79
N GLU A 137 0.56 -9.21 11.91
CA GLU A 137 1.85 -9.70 11.38
C GLU A 137 2.95 -9.71 12.44
N ALA A 138 2.90 -8.81 13.42
CA ALA A 138 3.90 -8.73 14.49
C ALA A 138 3.65 -9.66 15.69
N ARG A 139 2.50 -10.34 15.74
CA ARG A 139 2.15 -11.29 16.80
C ARG A 139 2.66 -12.69 16.48
#